data_AF-A0A2M9KIW3-F1
#
_entry.id   AF-A0A2M9KIW3-F1
#
_cell.length_a   1.000
_cell.length_b   1.000
_cell.length_c   1.000
_cell.angle_alpha   90.00
_cell.angle_beta   90.00
_cell.angle_gamma   90.00
#
_symmetry.space_group_name_H-M   'P 1'
#
loop_
_entity.id
_entity.type
_entity.pdbx_description
1 polymer ?
#
loop_
_entity_poly.entity_id
_entity_poly.type
_entity_poly.pdbx_seq_one_letter_code
_entity_poly.pdbx_strand_id
1 'polypeptide(L)'
;MKAAVVWWDLAGSGQSIESLRAFLRDEAVDRFAGIEGLRLKFWIADPETERWGAVLLWESAEAAAAPLPARAAELIGRPPVQRTLFDVEATVEGLFTRPGLSGLGLALSPAGAAS
;
A
#
# COMPACT_ATOMS: atom_id res chain seq x y z
N MET A 1 -11.28 12.14 -8.26
CA MET A 1 -10.42 11.02 -7.81
C MET A 1 -9.00 11.51 -7.58
N LYS A 2 -8.29 10.89 -6.65
CA LYS A 2 -6.86 11.16 -6.41
C LYS A 2 -6.08 9.86 -6.33
N ALA A 3 -4.85 9.86 -6.84
CA ALA A 3 -3.92 8.76 -6.66
C ALA A 3 -2.73 9.23 -5.83
N ALA A 4 -2.26 8.40 -4.90
CA ALA A 4 -1.07 8.68 -4.11
C ALA A 4 -0.04 7.57 -4.29
N VAL A 5 1.23 7.94 -4.47
CA VAL A 5 2.38 7.04 -4.38
C VAL A 5 3.24 7.49 -3.21
N VAL A 6 3.54 6.56 -2.31
CA VAL A 6 4.30 6.83 -1.09
C VAL A 6 5.45 5.85 -0.97
N TRP A 7 6.64 6.35 -0.65
CA TRP A 7 7.85 5.55 -0.46
C TRP A 7 8.52 5.85 0.87
N TRP A 8 9.03 4.79 1.49
CA TRP A 8 9.94 4.82 2.62
C TRP A 8 11.23 4.12 2.21
N ASP A 9 12.35 4.73 2.60
CA ASP A 9 13.66 4.10 2.53
C ASP A 9 13.86 3.22 3.78
N LEU A 10 14.24 1.95 3.55
CA LEU A 10 14.49 0.99 4.62
C LEU A 10 15.96 1.01 5.07
N ALA A 11 16.87 1.62 4.32
CA ALA A 11 18.29 1.64 4.65
C ALA A 11 18.51 2.22 6.06
N GLY A 12 19.17 1.43 6.91
CA GLY A 12 19.44 1.79 8.31
C GLY A 12 18.19 1.93 9.20
N SER A 13 17.01 1.44 8.78
CA SER A 13 15.80 1.44 9.61
C SER A 13 15.70 0.23 10.55
N GLY A 14 16.48 -0.82 10.29
CA GLY A 14 16.35 -2.12 10.96
C GLY A 14 15.15 -2.96 10.46
N GLN A 15 14.34 -2.42 9.54
CA GLN A 15 13.28 -3.17 8.87
C GLN A 15 13.76 -3.70 7.52
N SER A 16 13.24 -4.85 7.12
CA SER A 16 13.37 -5.41 5.76
C SER A 16 12.00 -5.58 5.09
N ILE A 17 12.00 -5.77 3.77
CA ILE A 17 10.81 -6.10 2.98
C ILE A 17 10.11 -7.35 3.56
N GLU A 18 10.87 -8.36 3.98
CA GLU A 18 10.35 -9.59 4.59
C GLU A 18 9.67 -9.32 5.94
N SER A 19 10.29 -8.52 6.80
CA SER A 19 9.73 -8.17 8.10
C SER A 19 8.42 -7.38 7.97
N LEU A 20 8.36 -6.43 7.03
CA LEU A 20 7.16 -5.65 6.74
C LEU A 20 6.07 -6.52 6.09
N ARG A 21 6.46 -7.46 5.23
CA ARG A 21 5.55 -8.45 4.65
C ARG A 21 4.93 -9.35 5.72
N ALA A 22 5.72 -9.81 6.69
CA ALA A 22 5.21 -10.59 7.82
C ALA A 22 4.21 -9.76 8.63
N PHE A 23 4.54 -8.51 8.96
CA PHE A 23 3.64 -7.60 9.65
C PHE A 23 2.30 -7.41 8.91
N LEU A 24 2.33 -7.24 7.58
CA LEU A 24 1.10 -7.06 6.79
C LEU A 24 0.15 -8.26 6.86
N ARG A 25 0.70 -9.47 6.95
CA ARG A 25 -0.07 -10.71 7.04
C ARG A 25 -0.93 -10.74 8.30
N ASP A 26 -0.40 -10.21 9.38
CA ASP A 26 -0.99 -10.37 10.71
C ASP A 26 -1.89 -9.20 11.12
N GLU A 27 -1.68 -7.98 10.58
CA GLU A 27 -2.32 -6.77 11.16
C GLU A 27 -2.95 -5.76 10.20
N ALA A 28 -2.75 -5.85 8.88
CA ALA A 28 -2.93 -4.65 8.04
C ALA A 28 -4.15 -4.61 7.11
N VAL A 29 -4.77 -5.74 6.74
CA VAL A 29 -5.75 -5.74 5.63
C VAL A 29 -7.11 -5.20 6.06
N ASP A 30 -7.65 -5.66 7.19
CA ASP A 30 -9.03 -5.36 7.60
C ASP A 30 -9.27 -3.87 7.94
N ARG A 31 -8.22 -3.16 8.37
CA ARG A 31 -8.33 -1.77 8.84
C ARG A 31 -8.49 -0.76 7.71
N PHE A 32 -7.96 -1.02 6.52
CA PHE A 32 -8.12 -0.14 5.37
C PHE A 32 -9.40 -0.42 4.58
N ALA A 33 -9.98 -1.62 4.74
CA ALA A 33 -11.21 -2.01 4.04
C ALA A 33 -12.43 -1.17 4.44
N GLY A 34 -12.44 -0.59 5.64
CA GLY A 34 -13.52 0.26 6.15
C GLY A 34 -13.36 1.76 5.90
N ILE A 35 -12.32 2.21 5.19
CA ILE A 35 -12.10 3.64 4.96
C ILE A 35 -12.98 4.11 3.80
N GLU A 36 -13.93 5.00 4.12
CA GLU A 36 -14.81 5.61 3.13
C GLU A 36 -14.02 6.39 2.06
N GLY A 37 -14.39 6.20 0.79
CA GLY A 37 -13.74 6.82 -0.35
C GLY A 37 -12.37 6.25 -0.73
N LEU A 38 -11.80 5.29 0.02
CA LEU A 38 -10.60 4.57 -0.39
C LEU A 38 -10.97 3.44 -1.36
N ARG A 39 -10.83 3.69 -2.66
CA ARG A 39 -11.22 2.76 -3.72
C ARG A 39 -10.30 1.55 -3.83
N LEU A 40 -8.99 1.77 -3.65
CA LEU A 40 -7.98 0.71 -3.65
C LEU A 40 -6.74 1.17 -2.89
N LYS A 41 -6.16 0.25 -2.14
CA LYS A 41 -4.82 0.40 -1.59
C LYS A 41 -4.05 -0.89 -1.79
N PHE A 42 -2.84 -0.78 -2.29
CA PHE A 42 -1.93 -1.91 -2.35
C PHE A 42 -0.53 -1.48 -1.95
N TRP A 43 0.19 -2.44 -1.39
CA TRP A 43 1.56 -2.26 -0.95
C TRP A 43 2.51 -2.72 -2.04
N ILE A 44 3.61 -1.98 -2.18
CA ILE A 44 4.66 -2.26 -3.15
C ILE A 44 5.99 -2.26 -2.43
N ALA A 45 6.97 -2.96 -2.99
CA ALA A 45 8.33 -2.98 -2.48
C ALA A 45 9.29 -2.97 -3.66
N ASP A 46 10.44 -2.35 -3.46
CA ASP A 46 11.53 -2.32 -4.43
C ASP A 46 12.80 -2.86 -3.73
N PRO A 47 13.17 -4.13 -4.00
CA PRO A 47 14.38 -4.73 -3.45
C PRO A 47 15.67 -4.10 -3.97
N GLU A 48 15.69 -3.50 -5.17
CA GLU A 48 16.90 -2.94 -5.77
C GLU A 48 17.34 -1.67 -5.05
N THR A 49 16.37 -0.90 -4.55
CA THR A 49 16.62 0.36 -3.82
C THR A 49 16.26 0.30 -2.35
N GLU A 50 15.96 -0.89 -1.82
CA GLU A 50 15.55 -1.15 -0.44
C GLU A 50 14.37 -0.26 0.02
N ARG A 51 13.31 -0.19 -0.79
CA ARG A 51 12.14 0.64 -0.47
C ARG A 51 10.88 -0.17 -0.18
N TRP A 52 10.11 0.37 0.74
CA TRP A 52 8.74 -0.05 0.98
C TRP A 52 7.78 1.08 0.59
N GLY A 53 6.64 0.73 0.00
CA GLY A 53 5.75 1.74 -0.54
C GLY A 53 4.29 1.34 -0.56
N ALA A 54 3.49 2.33 -0.92
CA ALA A 54 2.04 2.25 -0.98
C ALA A 54 1.53 2.99 -2.21
N VAL A 55 0.52 2.41 -2.84
CA VAL A 55 -0.30 3.11 -3.84
C VAL A 55 -1.73 3.13 -3.33
N LEU A 56 -2.34 4.31 -3.41
CA LEU A 56 -3.72 4.53 -2.98
C LEU A 56 -4.49 5.20 -4.10
N LEU A 57 -5.72 4.75 -4.33
CA LEU A 57 -6.70 5.39 -5.20
C LEU A 57 -7.90 5.81 -4.36
N TRP A 58 -8.28 7.07 -4.49
CA TRP A 58 -9.36 7.71 -3.75
C TRP A 58 -10.44 8.22 -4.69
N GLU A 59 -11.69 8.11 -4.27
CA GLU A 59 -12.85 8.57 -5.03
C GLU A 59 -12.86 10.11 -5.19
N SER A 60 -12.41 10.84 -4.16
CA SER A 60 -12.43 12.30 -4.12
C SER A 60 -11.18 12.92 -3.50
N ALA A 61 -11.05 14.25 -3.61
CA ALA A 61 -9.96 14.98 -2.98
C ALA A 61 -10.14 15.06 -1.45
N GLU A 62 -11.40 15.16 -1.01
CA GLU A 62 -11.81 15.19 0.39
C GLU A 62 -11.45 13.88 1.09
N ALA A 63 -11.75 12.73 0.46
CA ALA A 63 -11.38 11.42 0.99
C ALA A 63 -9.85 11.26 1.09
N ALA A 64 -9.11 11.74 0.09
CA ALA A 64 -7.64 11.68 0.08
C ALA A 64 -6.97 12.60 1.13
N ALA A 65 -7.68 13.61 1.63
CA ALA A 65 -7.21 14.52 2.67
C ALA A 65 -7.48 13.99 4.09
N ALA A 66 -8.33 12.96 4.23
CA ALA A 66 -8.63 12.38 5.53
C ALA A 66 -7.38 11.76 6.19
N PRO A 67 -7.25 11.85 7.53
CA PRO A 67 -6.15 11.22 8.23
C PRO A 67 -6.12 9.71 8.01
N LEU A 68 -4.95 9.19 7.63
CA LEU A 68 -4.71 7.77 7.52
C LEU A 68 -3.88 7.26 8.71
N PRO A 69 -4.08 6.02 9.14
CA PRO A 69 -3.16 5.37 10.08
C PRO A 69 -1.73 5.36 9.55
N ALA A 70 -0.78 5.92 10.31
CA ALA A 70 0.62 6.10 9.92
C ALA A 70 1.53 4.90 10.26
N ARG A 71 0.98 3.68 10.28
CA ARG A 71 1.66 2.52 10.87
C ARG A 71 2.98 2.13 10.19
N ALA A 72 3.08 2.30 8.86
CA ALA A 72 4.34 2.07 8.16
C ALA A 72 5.44 3.02 8.65
N ALA A 73 5.12 4.30 8.87
CA ALA A 73 6.07 5.27 9.40
C ALA A 73 6.45 4.96 10.85
N GLU A 74 5.51 4.47 11.66
CA GLU A 74 5.78 4.02 13.04
C GLU A 74 6.71 2.80 13.08
N LEU A 75 6.47 1.80 12.22
CA LEU A 75 7.28 0.58 12.17
C LEU A 75 8.68 0.81 11.60
N ILE A 76 8.77 1.60 10.54
CA ILE A 76 10.05 1.95 9.89
C ILE A 76 10.80 3.01 10.74
N GLY A 77 10.08 3.68 11.66
CA GLY A 77 10.64 4.68 12.57
C GLY A 77 10.98 6.01 11.89
N ARG A 78 10.42 6.29 10.71
CA ARG A 78 10.68 7.53 9.95
C ARG A 78 9.53 7.89 9.00
N PRO A 79 9.38 9.18 8.64
CA PRO A 79 8.41 9.60 7.62
C PRO A 79 8.78 9.06 6.22
N PRO A 80 7.83 9.04 5.29
CA PRO A 80 8.13 8.68 3.90
C PRO A 80 9.11 9.67 3.28
N VAL A 81 10.03 9.16 2.46
CA VAL A 81 10.98 9.96 1.67
C VAL A 81 10.30 10.61 0.46
N GLN A 82 9.18 10.04 0.01
CA GLN A 82 8.37 10.57 -1.06
C GLN A 82 6.89 10.34 -0.77
N ARG A 83 6.09 11.39 -0.97
CA ARG A 83 4.64 11.30 -1.09
C ARG A 83 4.21 12.20 -2.24
N THR A 84 3.70 11.61 -3.30
CA THR A 84 3.19 12.36 -4.45
C THR A 84 1.70 12.06 -4.59
N LEU A 85 0.90 13.13 -4.71
CA LEU A 85 -0.54 13.07 -4.93
C LEU A 85 -0.84 13.59 -6.34
N PHE A 86 -1.69 12.87 -7.06
CA PHE A 86 -2.04 13.15 -8.45
C PHE A 86 -3.56 13.30 -8.58
N ASP A 87 -3.97 14.15 -9.51
CA ASP A 87 -5.30 14.07 -10.10
C ASP A 87 -5.37 12.88 -11.06
N VAL A 88 -6.46 12.13 -10.98
CA VAL A 88 -6.71 11.00 -11.88
C VAL A 88 -7.59 11.48 -13.01
N GLU A 89 -7.01 11.63 -14.20
CA GLU A 89 -7.68 12.18 -15.37
C GLU A 89 -8.70 11.21 -15.99
N ALA A 90 -8.39 9.91 -15.98
CA ALA A 90 -9.28 8.86 -16.49
C ALA A 90 -8.95 7.50 -15.88
N THR A 91 -9.93 6.60 -15.86
CA THR A 91 -9.77 5.20 -15.41
C THR A 91 -10.44 4.25 -16.39
N VAL A 92 -9.84 3.09 -16.59
CA VAL A 92 -10.43 1.97 -17.33
C VAL A 92 -10.08 0.69 -16.58
N GLU A 93 -11.06 -0.22 -16.45
CA GLU A 93 -10.81 -1.57 -15.97
C GLU A 93 -10.73 -2.52 -17.18
N GLY A 94 -9.75 -3.42 -17.19
CA GLY A 94 -9.59 -4.41 -18.25
C GLY A 94 -10.56 -5.59 -18.11
N LEU A 95 -10.37 -6.62 -18.94
CA LEU A 95 -11.05 -7.91 -18.77
C LEU A 95 -10.35 -8.69 -17.63
N PHE A 96 -10.95 -8.72 -16.44
CA PHE A 96 -10.43 -9.45 -15.29
C PHE A 96 -11.34 -10.61 -14.89
N THR A 97 -10.74 -11.68 -14.35
CA THR A 97 -11.47 -12.87 -13.86
C THR A 97 -11.67 -12.89 -12.35
N ARG A 98 -10.98 -12.01 -11.63
CA ARG A 98 -11.08 -11.88 -10.17
C ARG A 98 -12.01 -10.71 -9.83
N PRO A 99 -13.11 -10.93 -9.10
CA PRO A 99 -14.10 -9.87 -8.82
C PRO A 99 -13.59 -8.78 -7.87
N GLY A 100 -12.45 -8.99 -7.20
CA GLY A 100 -11.84 -8.01 -6.30
C GLY A 100 -10.36 -8.31 -6.05
N LEU A 101 -9.66 -7.30 -5.52
CA LEU A 101 -8.22 -7.35 -5.23
C LEU A 101 -7.90 -7.52 -3.73
N SER A 102 -8.89 -7.33 -2.86
CA SER A 102 -8.72 -7.50 -1.41
C SER A 102 -8.28 -8.91 -1.05
N GLY A 103 -7.35 -9.05 -0.11
CA GLY A 103 -6.83 -10.35 0.32
C GLY A 103 -5.77 -10.96 -0.59
N LEU A 104 -5.35 -10.27 -1.67
CA LEU A 104 -4.33 -10.75 -2.60
C LEU A 104 -2.96 -10.08 -2.38
N GLY A 105 -1.89 -10.78 -2.76
CA GLY A 105 -0.52 -10.25 -2.80
C GLY A 105 0.48 -11.10 -2.02
N LEU A 106 1.78 -10.82 -2.22
CA LEU A 106 2.88 -11.63 -1.67
C LEU A 106 2.87 -11.77 -0.14
N ALA A 107 2.30 -10.80 0.57
CA ALA A 107 2.16 -10.88 2.03
C ALA A 107 1.10 -11.88 2.49
N LEU A 108 0.06 -12.08 1.68
CA LEU A 108 -1.16 -12.80 2.03
C LEU A 108 -1.21 -14.20 1.39
N SER A 109 -0.34 -14.46 0.41
CA SER A 109 -0.14 -15.81 -0.12
C SER A 109 0.51 -16.72 0.92
N PRO A 110 0.05 -17.98 1.06
CA PRO A 110 0.76 -18.97 1.87
C PRO A 110 2.17 -19.19 1.30
N ALA A 111 3.16 -19.30 2.19
CA ALA A 111 4.55 -19.52 1.81
C ALA A 111 4.66 -20.83 1.00
N GLY A 112 4.95 -20.71 -0.31
CA GLY A 112 5.06 -21.85 -1.23
C GLY A 112 4.18 -21.80 -2.48
N ALA A 113 3.29 -20.81 -2.62
CA ALA A 113 2.42 -20.67 -3.80
C ALA A 113 3.02 -19.79 -4.94
N ALA A 114 4.34 -19.63 -4.99
CA ALA A 114 5.02 -19.02 -6.13
C ALA A 114 5.54 -20.14 -7.04
N SER A 115 4.76 -20.43 -8.09
CA SER A 115 5.22 -21.12 -9.30
C SER A 115 5.52 -20.09 -10.37
#